data_AF-A0A6I3IYA8-F1
#
_entry.id   AF-A0A6I3IYA8-F1
#
_cell.length_a   1.000
_cell.length_b   1.000
_cell.length_c   1.000
_cell.angle_alpha   90.00
_cell.angle_beta   90.00
_cell.angle_gamma   90.00
#
_symmetry.space_group_name_H-M   'P 1'
#
loop_
_entity.id
_entity.type
_entity.pdbx_description
1 polymer ?
#
loop_
_entity_poly.entity_id
_entity_poly.type
_entity_poly.pdbx_seq_one_letter_code
_entity_poly.pdbx_strand_id
1 'polypeptide(L)' 'MAVVNDHDNETSCWTVINDQVYDVTSWIGQHPGGPERIKGLCGQDGTAQFTGQHQGADLPQKRLASFRIGTLAK' A
#
# COMPACT_ATOMS: atom_id res chain seq x y z
N MET A 1 9.95 9.39 -4.28
CA MET A 1 9.81 8.81 -2.92
C MET A 1 9.52 9.85 -1.84
N ALA A 2 10.10 11.05 -1.88
CA ALA A 2 9.93 12.06 -0.82
C ALA A 2 8.48 12.26 -0.34
N VAL A 3 7.52 12.39 -1.26
CA VAL A 3 6.10 12.56 -0.87
C VAL A 3 5.54 11.33 -0.15
N VAL A 4 5.84 10.11 -0.60
CA VAL A 4 5.29 8.89 0.05
C VAL A 4 5.79 8.78 1.48
N ASN A 5 7.06 9.08 1.74
CA ASN A 5 7.67 9.02 3.06
C ASN A 5 7.01 9.95 4.09
N ASP A 6 6.31 11.01 3.65
CA ASP A 6 5.55 11.91 4.54
C ASP A 6 4.21 11.31 4.99
N HIS A 7 3.78 10.20 4.40
CA HIS A 7 2.57 9.45 4.70
C HIS A 7 2.92 8.09 5.32
N ASP A 8 3.55 8.13 6.49
CA ASP A 8 4.21 7.01 7.18
C ASP A 8 3.46 6.46 8.42
N ASN A 9 2.21 6.87 8.66
CA ASN A 9 1.50 6.53 9.89
C ASN A 9 0.02 6.21 9.67
N GLU A 10 -0.67 5.74 10.73
CA GLU A 10 -2.03 5.22 10.63
C GLU A 10 -3.09 6.24 10.20
N THR A 11 -2.82 7.53 10.40
CA THR A 11 -3.73 8.62 10.00
C THR A 11 -3.48 9.09 8.56
N SER A 12 -2.36 8.66 7.97
CA SER A 12 -1.87 9.10 6.68
C SER A 12 -0.85 8.06 6.19
N CYS A 13 -1.32 7.04 5.48
CA CYS A 13 -0.54 5.86 5.12
C CYS A 13 -0.54 5.63 3.62
N TRP A 14 0.55 6.02 2.95
CA TRP A 14 0.74 5.75 1.53
C TRP A 14 1.85 4.72 1.32
N THR A 15 1.74 3.95 0.24
CA THR A 15 2.77 2.97 -0.15
C THR A 15 2.94 2.93 -1.65
N VAL A 16 4.13 2.51 -2.09
CA VAL A 16 4.41 2.21 -3.50
C VAL A 16 4.30 0.71 -3.74
N ILE A 17 3.57 0.32 -4.78
CA ILE A 17 3.57 -1.06 -5.29
C ILE A 17 3.71 -1.01 -6.80
N ASN A 18 4.80 -1.57 -7.34
CA ASN A 18 5.12 -1.59 -8.77
C ASN A 18 5.06 -0.19 -9.42
N ASP A 19 5.80 0.77 -8.87
CA ASP A 19 5.83 2.18 -9.31
C ASP A 19 4.49 2.93 -9.26
N GLN A 20 3.44 2.33 -8.68
CA GLN A 20 2.14 2.98 -8.45
C GLN A 20 2.03 3.40 -6.97
N VAL A 21 1.41 4.55 -6.72
CA VAL A 21 1.20 5.08 -5.37
C VAL A 21 -0.24 4.83 -4.93
N TYR A 22 -0.41 4.35 -3.70
CA TYR A 22 -1.70 3.99 -3.12
C TYR A 22 -1.88 4.66 -1.76
N ASP A 23 -3.08 5.21 -1.53
CA ASP A 23 -3.53 5.61 -0.21
C ASP A 23 -4.29 4.46 0.45
N VAL A 24 -3.63 3.76 1.36
CA VAL A 24 -4.18 2.59 2.05
C VAL A 24 -4.66 2.91 3.47
N THR A 25 -4.75 4.20 3.83
CA THR A 25 -5.13 4.67 5.18
C THR A 25 -6.43 4.04 5.65
N SER A 26 -7.47 4.10 4.81
CA SER A 26 -8.80 3.54 5.14
C SER A 26 -8.82 2.00 5.21
N TRP A 27 -7.79 1.33 4.69
CA TRP A 27 -7.72 -0.13 4.61
C TRP A 27 -7.12 -0.79 5.85
N ILE A 28 -6.38 -0.04 6.68
CA ILE A 28 -5.65 -0.56 7.84
C ILE A 28 -6.55 -1.46 8.71
N GLY A 29 -7.69 -0.96 9.18
CA GLY A 29 -8.59 -1.72 10.05
C GLY A 29 -9.43 -2.79 9.35
N GLN A 30 -9.44 -2.83 8.02
CA GLN A 30 -10.28 -3.73 7.21
C GLN A 30 -9.48 -4.88 6.59
N HIS A 31 -8.16 -4.82 6.65
CA HIS A 31 -7.28 -5.79 6.01
C HIS A 31 -7.39 -7.18 6.66
N PRO A 32 -7.77 -8.25 5.92
CA PRO A 32 -7.94 -9.59 6.48
C PRO A 32 -6.65 -10.18 7.09
N GLY A 33 -5.48 -9.79 6.60
CA GLY A 33 -4.18 -10.21 7.16
C GLY A 33 -3.77 -9.47 8.44
N GLY A 34 -4.63 -8.57 8.94
CA GLY A 34 -4.41 -7.74 10.11
C GLY A 34 -3.86 -6.34 9.78
N PRO A 35 -4.12 -5.35 10.65
CA PRO A 35 -3.75 -3.96 10.43
C PRO A 35 -2.24 -3.74 10.37
N GLU A 36 -1.47 -4.48 11.17
CA GLU A 36 0.00 -4.38 11.24
C GLU A 36 0.69 -4.63 9.89
N ARG A 37 0.06 -5.44 9.01
CA ARG A 37 0.58 -5.66 7.66
C ARG A 37 0.50 -4.42 6.78
N ILE A 38 -0.51 -3.58 6.97
CA ILE A 38 -0.66 -2.32 6.22
C ILE A 38 0.19 -1.23 6.86
N LYS A 39 0.22 -1.15 8.19
CA LYS A 39 1.07 -0.18 8.92
C LYS A 39 2.54 -0.32 8.55
N GLY A 40 3.02 -1.55 8.37
CA GLY A 40 4.38 -1.81 7.91
C GLY A 40 4.68 -1.42 6.46
N LEU A 41 3.72 -0.90 5.70
CA LEU A 41 3.90 -0.39 4.33
C LEU A 41 3.88 1.14 4.26
N CYS A 42 3.41 1.81 5.32
CA CYS A 42 3.28 3.26 5.31
C CYS A 42 4.65 3.91 5.07
N GLY A 43 4.69 4.87 4.17
CA GLY A 43 5.90 5.61 3.82
C GLY A 43 6.93 4.83 3.01
N GLN A 44 6.60 3.63 2.51
CA GLN A 44 7.59 2.71 1.95
C GLN A 44 7.18 2.12 0.60
N ASP A 45 8.17 1.59 -0.12
CA ASP A 45 7.92 0.68 -1.24
C ASP A 45 7.56 -0.72 -0.71
N GLY A 46 6.26 -1.01 -0.76
CA GLY A 46 5.66 -2.26 -0.31
C GLY A 46 5.65 -3.36 -1.36
N THR A 47 6.29 -3.17 -2.53
CA THR A 47 6.19 -4.10 -3.67
C THR A 47 6.54 -5.53 -3.30
N ALA A 48 7.67 -5.74 -2.62
CA ALA A 48 8.13 -7.07 -2.24
C ALA A 48 7.19 -7.73 -1.20
N GLN A 49 6.73 -6.97 -0.21
CA GLN A 49 5.81 -7.46 0.83
C GLN A 49 4.44 -7.85 0.24
N PHE A 50 3.89 -7.00 -0.61
CA PHE A 50 2.61 -7.26 -1.27
C PHE A 50 2.71 -8.45 -2.23
N THR A 51 3.75 -8.48 -3.08
CA THR A 51 3.95 -9.57 -4.04
C THR A 51 4.18 -10.90 -3.33
N GLY A 52 5.02 -10.92 -2.29
CA GLY A 52 5.31 -12.15 -1.53
C GLY A 52 4.06 -12.82 -0.92
N GLN A 53 3.02 -12.04 -0.60
CA GLN A 53 1.79 -12.55 0.02
C GLN A 53 0.61 -12.70 -0.93
N HIS A 54 0.57 -11.91 -2.01
CA HIS A 54 -0.61 -11.78 -2.86
C HIS A 54 -0.33 -11.97 -4.35
N GLN A 55 0.84 -12.51 -4.71
CA GLN A 55 1.14 -12.90 -6.08
C GLN A 55 0.09 -13.89 -6.60
N GLY A 56 -0.49 -13.59 -7.77
CA GLY A 56 -1.49 -14.43 -8.42
C GLY A 56 -2.90 -14.41 -7.80
N ALA A 57 -3.13 -13.61 -6.76
CA ALA A 57 -4.44 -13.51 -6.13
C ALA A 57 -5.28 -12.35 -6.70
N ASP A 58 -6.43 -12.63 -7.32
CA ASP A 58 -7.25 -11.61 -7.97
C ASP A 58 -7.85 -10.58 -7.00
N LEU A 59 -8.34 -11.03 -5.84
CA LEU A 59 -9.06 -10.17 -4.90
C LEU A 59 -8.16 -9.09 -4.28
N PRO A 60 -6.97 -9.40 -3.74
CA PRO A 60 -6.04 -8.38 -3.26
C PRO A 60 -5.64 -7.37 -4.34
N GLN A 61 -5.42 -7.82 -5.58
CA GLN A 61 -5.05 -6.95 -6.70
C GLN A 61 -6.18 -5.96 -7.04
N LYS A 62 -7.42 -6.46 -7.15
CA LYS A 62 -8.61 -5.62 -7.38
C LYS A 62 -8.83 -4.63 -6.23
N ARG A 63 -8.63 -5.07 -4.99
CA ARG A 63 -8.78 -4.19 -3.82
C ARG A 63 -7.68 -3.12 -3.78
N LEU A 64 -6.44 -3.48 -4.06
CA LEU A 64 -5.34 -2.52 -4.12
C LEU A 64 -5.61 -1.44 -5.19
N ALA A 65 -6.12 -1.83 -6.35
CA ALA A 65 -6.43 -0.90 -7.44
C ALA A 65 -7.43 0.22 -7.05
N SER A 66 -8.35 -0.03 -6.10
CA SER A 66 -9.29 0.99 -5.64
C SER A 66 -8.67 2.08 -4.75
N PHE A 67 -7.42 1.87 -4.30
CA PHE A 67 -6.68 2.81 -3.46
C PHE A 67 -5.65 3.63 -4.24
N ARG A 68 -5.54 3.42 -5.55
CA ARG A 68 -4.50 4.06 -6.36
C ARG A 68 -4.77 5.56 -6.49
N ILE A 69 -3.76 6.36 -6.15
CA ILE A 69 -3.80 7.83 -6.25
C ILE A 69 -2.86 8.38 -7.32
N GLY A 70 -1.94 7.58 -7.84
CA GLY A 70 -1.05 8.01 -8.93
C GLY A 70 0.09 7.05 -9.21
N THR A 71 1.11 7.57 -9.87
CA THR A 71 2.35 6.86 -10.21
C THR A 71 3.53 7.58 -9.60
N LEU A 72 4.55 6.83 -9.18
CA LEU A 72 5.77 7.41 -8.66
C LEU A 72 6.52 8.12 -9.81
N ALA A 73 6.68 9.44 -9.70
CA ALA A 73 7.52 10.19 -10.63
C ALA A 73 8.99 9.76 -10.43
N LYS A 74 9.67 9.46 -11.54
CA LYS A 74 11.11 9.18 -11.57
C LYS A 74 11.92 10.47 -11.47
#